data_AF-L8GHH8-F1
#
_entry.id   AF-L8GHH8-F1
#
_cell.length_a   1.000
_cell.length_b   1.000
_cell.length_c   1.000
_cell.angle_alpha   90.00
_cell.angle_beta   90.00
_cell.angle_gamma   90.00
#
_symmetry.space_group_name_H-M   'P 1'
#
loop_
_entity.id
_entity.type
_entity.pdbx_description
1 polymer ?
#
loop_
_entity_poly.entity_id
_entity_poly.type
_entity_poly.pdbx_seq_one_letter_code
_entity_poly.pdbx_strand_id
1 'polypeptide(L)' 'MTTEREANIYEAKLAEQAERYDEMVAAIKKVAASLKTGEGLSVEERNIFSVAYKNVIGSRRATRRTDRRRSR' A
#
# COMPACT_ATOMS: atom_id res chain seq x y z
N MET A 1 21.81 -10.66 7.01
CA MET A 1 21.62 -9.74 5.87
C MET A 1 20.17 -9.88 5.46
N THR A 2 19.30 -8.95 5.87
CA THR A 2 17.90 -8.91 5.41
C THR A 2 17.91 -8.56 3.93
N THR A 3 17.16 -9.29 3.13
CA THR A 3 17.05 -9.00 1.70
C THR A 3 16.33 -7.66 1.51
N GLU A 4 16.64 -6.92 0.44
CA GLU A 4 15.96 -5.65 0.14
C GLU A 4 14.43 -5.84 0.06
N ARG A 5 13.98 -7.03 -0.34
CA ARG A 5 12.59 -7.45 -0.36
C ARG A 5 11.95 -7.48 1.04
N GLU A 6 12.60 -8.14 2.00
CA GLU A 6 12.14 -8.20 3.39
C GLU A 6 12.13 -6.82 4.05
N ALA A 7 13.11 -5.97 3.74
CA ALA A 7 13.17 -4.61 4.26
C ALA A 7 11.98 -3.75 3.76
N ASN A 8 11.66 -3.83 2.47
CA ASN A 8 10.52 -3.11 1.90
C ASN A 8 9.16 -3.67 2.41
N ILE A 9 9.06 -4.98 2.66
CA ILE A 9 7.86 -5.58 3.28
C ILE A 9 7.71 -5.10 4.73
N TYR A 10 8.80 -5.01 5.48
CA TYR A 10 8.79 -4.48 6.84
C TYR A 10 8.38 -3.00 6.87
N GLU A 11 8.90 -2.19 5.95
CA GLU A 11 8.50 -0.78 5.78
C GLU A 11 7.00 -0.66 5.46
N ALA A 12 6.47 -1.53 4.58
CA ALA A 12 5.05 -1.55 4.27
C ALA A 12 4.16 -1.89 5.49
N LYS A 13 4.58 -2.84 6.33
CA LYS A 13 3.88 -3.20 7.57
C LYS A 13 3.93 -2.06 8.61
N LEU A 14 5.05 -1.35 8.70
CA LEU A 14 5.18 -0.19 9.57
C LEU A 14 4.29 0.96 9.10
N ALA A 15 4.23 1.20 7.78
CA ALA A 15 3.35 2.20 7.18
C ALA A 15 1.86 1.87 7.39
N GLU A 16 1.49 0.57 7.39
CA GLU A 16 0.14 0.12 7.74
C GLU A 16 -0.23 0.46 9.19
N GLN A 17 0.68 0.22 10.15
CA GLN A 17 0.47 0.60 11.56
C GLN A 17 0.29 2.11 11.75
N ALA A 18 0.92 2.92 10.88
CA ALA A 18 0.81 4.37 10.89
C ALA A 18 -0.37 4.91 10.06
N GLU A 19 -1.20 4.06 9.45
CA GLU A 19 -2.26 4.43 8.50
C GLU A 19 -1.77 5.27 7.30
N ARG A 20 -0.47 5.20 6.98
CA ARG A 20 0.17 5.95 5.87
C ARG A 20 0.20 5.12 4.61
N TYR A 21 -0.98 4.92 4.02
CA TYR A 21 -1.14 4.02 2.87
C TYR A 21 -0.42 4.48 1.59
N ASP A 22 -0.12 5.78 1.45
CA ASP A 22 0.64 6.29 0.30
C ASP A 22 2.09 5.77 0.30
N GLU A 23 2.73 5.71 1.48
CA GLU A 23 4.06 5.11 1.66
C GLU A 23 4.04 3.60 1.55
N MET A 24 2.98 2.96 2.06
CA MET A 24 2.76 1.52 1.90
C MET A 24 2.72 1.13 0.40
N VAL A 25 2.06 1.94 -0.44
CA VAL A 25 2.04 1.75 -1.91
C VAL A 25 3.43 1.97 -2.52
N ALA A 26 4.19 2.96 -2.06
CA ALA A 26 5.54 3.22 -2.56
C ALA A 26 6.49 2.06 -2.25
N ALA A 27 6.46 1.51 -1.04
CA ALA A 27 7.27 0.37 -0.62
C ALA A 27 6.92 -0.90 -1.43
N ILE A 28 5.62 -1.21 -1.58
CA ILE A 28 5.18 -2.38 -2.36
C ILE A 28 5.52 -2.25 -3.86
N LYS A 29 5.53 -1.05 -4.43
CA LYS A 29 6.01 -0.84 -5.80
C LYS A 29 7.48 -1.16 -5.96
N LYS A 30 8.31 -0.83 -4.96
CA LYS A 30 9.74 -1.20 -4.95
C LYS A 30 9.90 -2.72 -4.89
N VAL A 31 9.11 -3.41 -4.07
CA VAL A 31 9.06 -4.89 -4.04
C VAL A 31 8.73 -5.44 -5.42
N ALA A 32 7.66 -4.95 -6.05
CA ALA A 32 7.24 -5.39 -7.38
C ALA A 32 8.29 -5.11 -8.47
N ALA A 33 9.00 -3.97 -8.39
CA ALA A 33 10.08 -3.63 -9.31
C ALA A 33 11.37 -4.45 -9.09
N SER A 34 11.59 -4.95 -7.88
CA SER A 34 12.72 -5.81 -7.55
C SER A 34 12.53 -7.27 -7.99
N LEU A 35 11.30 -7.67 -8.37
CA LEU A 35 11.02 -9.01 -8.87
C LEU A 35 11.65 -9.21 -10.25
N LYS A 36 12.41 -10.30 -10.40
CA LYS A 36 12.92 -10.72 -11.70
C LYS A 36 11.78 -11.24 -12.57
N THR A 37 11.94 -11.14 -13.89
CA THR A 37 10.99 -11.63 -14.88
C THR A 37 10.70 -13.12 -14.64
N GLY A 38 9.50 -13.43 -14.16
CA GLY A 38 9.05 -14.80 -13.86
C GLY A 38 8.85 -15.12 -12.37
N GLU A 39 9.33 -14.30 -11.44
CA GLU A 39 8.97 -14.44 -10.03
C GLU A 39 7.64 -13.74 -9.75
N GLY A 40 6.65 -14.53 -9.32
CA GLY A 40 5.36 -14.02 -8.87
C GLY A 40 5.45 -13.41 -7.47
N LEU A 41 4.53 -12.48 -7.19
CA LEU A 41 4.26 -12.02 -5.83
C LEU A 41 3.74 -13.18 -4.98
N SER A 42 4.28 -13.30 -3.76
CA SER A 42 3.78 -14.23 -2.76
C SER A 42 2.36 -13.84 -2.34
N VAL A 43 1.67 -14.76 -1.66
CA VAL A 43 0.31 -14.50 -1.15
C VAL A 43 0.31 -13.31 -0.18
N GLU A 44 1.34 -13.19 0.65
CA GLU A 44 1.47 -12.10 1.62
C GLU A 44 1.65 -10.74 0.94
N GLU A 45 2.56 -10.65 -0.03
CA GLU A 45 2.83 -9.40 -0.75
C GLU A 45 1.63 -8.94 -1.56
N ARG A 46 0.89 -9.88 -2.15
CA ARG A 46 -0.35 -9.60 -2.87
C ARG A 46 -1.44 -9.06 -1.94
N ASN A 47 -1.52 -9.57 -0.71
CA ASN A 47 -2.45 -9.06 0.28
C ASN A 47 -2.10 -7.62 0.67
N ILE A 48 -0.82 -7.37 0.99
CA ILE A 48 -0.32 -6.02 1.31
C ILE A 48 -0.58 -5.05 0.15
N PHE A 49 -0.34 -5.49 -1.10
CA PHE A 49 -0.68 -4.73 -2.30
C PHE A 49 -2.16 -4.34 -2.36
N SER A 50 -3.05 -5.30 -2.08
CA SER A 50 -4.50 -5.10 -2.13
C SER A 50 -4.98 -4.12 -1.04
N VAL A 51 -4.47 -4.26 0.17
CA VAL A 51 -4.80 -3.40 1.32
C VAL A 51 -4.35 -1.97 1.05
N ALA A 52 -3.09 -1.78 0.62
CA ALA A 52 -2.52 -0.47 0.34
C ALA A 52 -3.36 0.31 -0.69
N TYR A 53 -3.64 -0.29 -1.84
CA TYR A 53 -4.41 0.37 -2.91
C TYR A 53 -5.88 0.61 -2.55
N LYS A 54 -6.53 -0.31 -1.83
CA LYS A 54 -7.92 -0.14 -1.38
C LYS A 54 -8.06 1.08 -0.46
N ASN A 55 -7.12 1.26 0.46
CA ASN A 55 -7.18 2.33 1.44
C ASN A 55 -6.81 3.71 0.87
N VAL A 56 -5.81 3.79 -0.02
CA VAL A 56 -5.47 5.04 -0.75
C VAL A 56 -6.67 5.54 -1.58
N ILE A 57 -7.41 4.64 -2.23
CA ILE A 57 -8.58 5.01 -3.02
C ILE A 57 -9.78 5.32 -2.11
N GLY A 58 -9.92 4.61 -0.99
CA GLY A 58 -10.97 4.78 0.00
C GLY A 58 -10.95 6.16 0.66
N SER A 59 -9.78 6.62 1.11
CA SER A 59 -9.60 7.94 1.74
C SER A 59 -10.03 9.09 0.82
N ARG A 60 -9.67 9.03 -0.47
CA ARG A 60 -10.09 10.01 -1.49
C ARG A 60 -11.60 10.07 -1.73
N ARG A 61 -12.35 9.00 -1.42
CA ARG A 61 -13.81 8.96 -1.56
C ARG A 61 -14.56 9.54 -0.36
N ALA A 62 -13.94 9.59 0.82
CA ALA A 62 -14.55 10.16 2.02
C ALA A 62 -14.77 11.68 1.89
N THR A 63 -13.81 12.41 1.32
CA THR A 63 -13.84 13.88 1.15
C THR A 63 -15.03 14.36 0.30
N ARG A 64 -15.44 13.62 -0.74
CA ARG A 64 -16.58 14.00 -1.61
C ARG A 64 -17.95 13.86 -0.95
N ARG A 65 -18.06 13.04 0.10
CA ARG A 65 -19.34 12.82 0.81
C ARG A 65 -19.60 13.87 1.88
N THR A 66 -18.57 14.39 2.52
CA THR A 66 -18.69 15.45 3.52
C THR A 66 -18.97 16.81 2.89
N ASP A 67 -18.43 17.08 1.70
CA ASP A 67 -18.61 18.35 1.01
C ASP A 67 -20.06 18.59 0.55
N ARG A 68 -20.79 17.54 0.16
CA ARG A 68 -22.21 17.67 -0.22
C ARG A 68 -23.17 17.89 0.96
N ARG A 69 -22.72 17.77 2.21
CA ARG A 69 -23.55 18.01 3.40
C ARG A 69 -23.41 19.41 3.99
N ARG A 70 -22.40 20.19 3.58
CA ARG A 70 -22.23 21.60 3.99
C ARG A 70 -22.91 22.60 3.06
N SER A 71 -23.44 22.15 1.92
CA SER A 71 -24.13 22.99 0.93
C SER A 71 -25.67 22.79 0.96
N ARG A 72 -26.24 22.52 2.14
CA ARG A 72 -27.68 22.62 2.41
C ARG A 72 -27.87 23.38 3.72
#